data_AF-A0A397C2X3-F1
#
_entry.id   AF-A0A397C2X3-F1
#
_cell.length_a   1.000
_cell.length_b   1.000
_cell.length_c   1.000
_cell.angle_alpha   90.00
_cell.angle_beta   90.00
_cell.angle_gamma   90.00
#
_symmetry.space_group_name_H-M   'P 1'
#
loop_
_entity.id
_entity.type
_entity.pdbx_description
1 polymer ?
#
loop_
_entity_poly.entity_id
_entity_poly.type
_entity_poly.pdbx_seq_one_letter_code
_entity_poly.pdbx_strand_id
1 'polypeptide(L)'
;MTSPHVLDGFFLDIPQGLQGVAEERLLFDVMARLEPRFLWGTYTSVSATTGLASSRYRLHFLGNTVPSSLHRDGRMVEEFVFLGRRLRVYGQGWYFRDKQLVRIDLDGVALKLGLYGKTVTRQDSRDTSTDPKPTKKVKVSHPSEPQWTTVQPARSKSNLSQRPGWTKPAPSRPWVSDNMFAALDERISIAPVTCDYSHGQTTVTVYTPKTTINNADCEFKTTGEFTSGTKIESCRPVRVECSLDAILAELEALDAKSIEVANHLPAQLEEACSKSSFNLASLVADGRVDSICSYLERSPTAFGIQLHQLFREDRPTFEYFVRQRLLHRWFRATWGGSKSFDHLYKAAFGQSISSGHTVALFSNPDFAAATKPLAITDTNGDDRELQWTEIEAVLALTEVLLAARATIYFVSDAAICASIKCPVTAIASHKGSRCLSSETLGVLLMETDLGTLLWETMEDMYSGDDDDDIGMRLTFSTILEFQEQGCLDVTTTNQVMFDPDTKCLTFGDVTAPAVTPLSG
;
A
#
# COMPACT_ATOMS: atom_id res chain seq x y z
N MET A 1 -19.06 -31.60 -31.50
CA MET A 1 -17.86 -30.72 -31.50
C MET A 1 -17.85 -30.00 -30.17
N THR A 2 -16.75 -30.04 -29.42
CA THR A 2 -16.59 -29.33 -28.14
C THR A 2 -15.80 -28.04 -28.34
N SER A 3 -16.09 -27.00 -27.57
CA SER A 3 -15.30 -25.77 -27.56
C SER A 3 -13.86 -26.06 -27.09
N PRO A 4 -12.82 -25.39 -27.63
CA PRO A 4 -11.50 -25.40 -27.01
C PRO A 4 -11.60 -24.88 -25.56
N HIS A 5 -10.80 -25.45 -24.65
CA HIS A 5 -10.78 -25.04 -23.25
C HIS A 5 -10.01 -23.73 -23.11
N VAL A 6 -10.55 -22.76 -22.37
CA VAL A 6 -9.96 -21.41 -22.21
C VAL A 6 -8.59 -21.44 -21.48
N LEU A 7 -8.23 -22.59 -20.90
CA LEU A 7 -6.99 -22.82 -20.15
C LEU A 7 -5.76 -23.13 -21.02
N ASP A 8 -5.94 -23.43 -22.31
CA ASP A 8 -4.84 -23.80 -23.22
C ASP A 8 -4.10 -22.59 -23.84
N GLY A 9 -4.59 -21.36 -23.59
CA GLY A 9 -4.00 -20.12 -24.11
C GLY A 9 -2.73 -19.66 -23.38
N PHE A 10 -1.99 -18.74 -24.00
CA PHE A 10 -0.97 -17.96 -23.29
C PHE A 10 -1.66 -16.99 -22.33
N PHE A 11 -1.01 -16.70 -21.20
CA PHE A 11 -1.49 -15.71 -20.23
C PHE A 11 -0.34 -14.88 -19.66
N LEU A 12 -0.66 -13.68 -19.17
CA LEU A 12 0.17 -12.88 -18.27
C LEU A 12 -0.47 -12.86 -16.87
N ASP A 13 0.31 -13.09 -15.82
CA ASP A 13 -0.06 -12.86 -14.42
C ASP A 13 0.41 -11.46 -13.97
N ILE A 14 -0.46 -10.65 -13.34
CA ILE A 14 -0.13 -9.41 -12.60
C ILE A 14 -0.22 -9.71 -11.08
N PRO A 15 0.90 -9.98 -10.36
CA PRO A 15 0.84 -10.48 -8.98
C PRO A 15 0.61 -9.43 -7.88
N GLN A 16 0.33 -8.19 -8.25
CA GLN A 16 -0.20 -7.15 -7.35
C GLN A 16 -1.73 -7.01 -7.51
N GLY A 17 -2.35 -7.75 -8.43
CA GLY A 17 -3.76 -7.53 -8.79
C GLY A 17 -3.95 -6.21 -9.54
N LEU A 18 -5.17 -5.67 -9.46
CA LEU A 18 -5.54 -4.33 -9.89
C LEU A 18 -6.40 -3.68 -8.78
N GLN A 19 -6.46 -2.36 -8.76
CA GLN A 19 -7.21 -1.55 -7.80
C GLN A 19 -8.62 -1.32 -8.32
N GLY A 20 -9.49 -2.29 -8.02
CA GLY A 20 -10.91 -2.21 -8.27
C GLY A 20 -11.34 -2.20 -9.74
N VAL A 21 -12.66 -2.05 -9.92
CA VAL A 21 -13.37 -2.19 -11.20
C VAL A 21 -12.95 -1.15 -12.25
N ALA A 22 -12.58 0.07 -11.83
CA ALA A 22 -12.20 1.13 -12.75
C ALA A 22 -10.88 0.82 -13.49
N GLU A 23 -9.85 0.39 -12.76
CA GLU A 23 -8.57 0.00 -13.35
C GLU A 23 -8.73 -1.26 -14.22
N GLU A 24 -9.45 -2.29 -13.74
CA GLU A 24 -9.71 -3.53 -14.49
C GLU A 24 -10.39 -3.28 -15.83
N ARG A 25 -11.40 -2.39 -15.84
CA ARG A 25 -12.13 -2.03 -17.05
C ARG A 25 -11.24 -1.26 -18.02
N LEU A 26 -10.49 -0.27 -17.55
CA LEU A 26 -9.58 0.49 -18.41
C LEU A 26 -8.47 -0.41 -18.97
N LEU A 27 -7.92 -1.33 -18.17
CA LEU A 27 -6.90 -2.27 -18.66
C LEU A 27 -7.49 -3.21 -19.72
N PHE A 28 -8.72 -3.71 -19.52
CA PHE A 28 -9.40 -4.51 -20.53
C PHE A 28 -9.61 -3.73 -21.83
N ASP A 29 -10.09 -2.49 -21.76
CA ASP A 29 -10.31 -1.64 -22.94
C ASP A 29 -9.00 -1.31 -23.67
N VAL A 30 -7.90 -1.06 -22.94
CA VAL A 30 -6.55 -0.89 -23.50
C VAL A 30 -6.07 -2.18 -24.17
N MET A 31 -6.11 -3.31 -23.46
CA MET A 31 -5.58 -4.58 -23.92
C MET A 31 -6.38 -5.17 -25.11
N ALA A 32 -7.70 -4.97 -25.14
CA ALA A 32 -8.57 -5.38 -26.25
C ALA A 32 -8.31 -4.60 -27.55
N ARG A 33 -7.80 -3.36 -27.44
CA ARG A 33 -7.39 -2.55 -28.59
C ARG A 33 -5.91 -2.75 -28.95
N LEU A 34 -5.05 -3.06 -27.98
CA LEU A 34 -3.61 -3.27 -28.17
C LEU A 34 -3.25 -4.65 -28.76
N GLU A 35 -3.96 -5.71 -28.38
CA GLU A 35 -3.68 -7.08 -28.85
C GLU A 35 -4.96 -7.80 -29.30
N PRO A 36 -5.18 -8.02 -30.61
CA PRO A 36 -6.36 -8.70 -31.13
C PRO A 36 -6.57 -10.15 -30.63
N ARG A 37 -5.55 -10.79 -30.05
CA ARG A 37 -5.68 -12.07 -29.35
C ARG A 37 -6.13 -11.96 -27.90
N PHE A 38 -6.17 -10.78 -27.28
CA PHE A 38 -6.69 -10.64 -25.92
C PHE A 38 -8.14 -11.11 -25.86
N LEU A 39 -8.45 -11.89 -24.82
CA LEU A 39 -9.74 -12.53 -24.63
C LEU A 39 -10.52 -11.88 -23.49
N TRP A 40 -9.92 -11.89 -22.29
CA TRP A 40 -10.48 -11.39 -21.04
C TRP A 40 -9.41 -11.31 -19.95
N GLY A 41 -9.71 -10.59 -18.88
CA GLY A 41 -8.95 -10.59 -17.63
C GLY A 41 -9.82 -11.13 -16.49
N THR A 42 -9.20 -11.76 -15.48
CA THR A 42 -9.90 -12.32 -14.30
C THR A 42 -8.90 -12.58 -13.17
N TYR A 43 -9.34 -12.58 -11.91
CA TYR A 43 -8.52 -13.06 -10.81
C TYR A 43 -8.33 -14.59 -10.89
N THR A 44 -7.14 -15.10 -10.54
CA THR A 44 -6.89 -16.55 -10.58
C THR A 44 -6.22 -17.10 -9.32
N SER A 45 -7.01 -17.88 -8.60
CA SER A 45 -6.69 -18.47 -7.29
C SER A 45 -5.49 -19.41 -7.28
N VAL A 46 -5.22 -20.14 -8.38
CA VAL A 46 -4.09 -21.08 -8.45
C VAL A 46 -3.38 -21.01 -9.80
N SER A 47 -2.05 -21.12 -9.78
CA SER A 47 -1.24 -21.38 -10.97
C SER A 47 -0.19 -22.46 -10.70
N ALA A 48 -0.59 -23.72 -10.91
CA ALA A 48 0.30 -24.88 -10.84
C ALA A 48 1.45 -24.85 -11.88
N THR A 49 1.45 -23.86 -12.79
CA THR A 49 2.40 -23.72 -13.91
C THR A 49 3.37 -22.54 -13.80
N THR A 50 3.09 -21.50 -12.99
CA THR A 50 4.00 -20.34 -12.80
C THR A 50 4.64 -20.24 -11.42
N GLY A 51 4.25 -21.07 -10.44
CA GLY A 51 4.91 -21.13 -9.13
C GLY A 51 4.79 -19.85 -8.28
N LEU A 52 3.94 -18.92 -8.68
CA LEU A 52 3.57 -17.71 -7.95
C LEU A 52 2.30 -17.99 -7.12
N ALA A 53 2.43 -17.88 -5.80
CA ALA A 53 1.41 -18.13 -4.79
C ALA A 53 0.91 -16.82 -4.18
N SER A 54 0.06 -16.14 -4.94
CA SER A 54 -0.76 -15.01 -4.51
C SER A 54 -1.96 -14.92 -5.47
N SER A 55 -2.96 -14.13 -5.08
CA SER A 55 -3.91 -13.54 -6.02
C SER A 55 -3.16 -12.70 -7.06
N ARG A 56 -3.81 -12.54 -8.21
CA ARG A 56 -3.26 -11.91 -9.42
C ARG A 56 -4.38 -11.64 -10.40
N TYR A 57 -4.30 -10.52 -11.10
CA TYR A 57 -5.10 -10.34 -12.30
C TYR A 57 -4.43 -11.07 -13.46
N ARG A 58 -5.11 -12.02 -14.08
CA ARG A 58 -4.60 -12.80 -15.21
C ARG A 58 -5.23 -12.34 -16.51
N LEU A 59 -4.39 -11.92 -17.45
CA LEU A 59 -4.78 -11.58 -18.81
C LEU A 59 -4.66 -12.82 -19.70
N HIS A 60 -5.76 -13.27 -20.30
CA HIS A 60 -5.82 -14.44 -21.18
C HIS A 60 -5.73 -14.05 -22.67
N PHE A 61 -4.94 -14.80 -23.44
CA PHE A 61 -4.72 -14.57 -24.87
C PHE A 61 -4.99 -15.83 -25.73
N LEU A 62 -5.48 -15.59 -26.94
CA LEU A 62 -5.79 -16.61 -27.93
C LEU A 62 -4.52 -17.25 -28.50
N GLY A 63 -4.19 -18.44 -27.97
CA GLY A 63 -3.10 -19.27 -28.43
C GLY A 63 -1.85 -19.20 -27.54
N ASN A 64 -1.16 -20.33 -27.45
CA ASN A 64 -0.06 -20.67 -26.53
C ASN A 64 1.29 -19.96 -26.79
N THR A 65 1.30 -18.79 -27.43
CA THR A 65 2.52 -18.08 -27.85
C THR A 65 2.46 -16.62 -27.46
N VAL A 66 3.52 -16.11 -26.81
CA VAL A 66 3.65 -14.70 -26.39
C VAL A 66 3.20 -13.75 -27.51
N PRO A 67 2.23 -12.85 -27.27
CA PRO A 67 1.75 -11.94 -28.29
C PRO A 67 2.80 -10.94 -28.77
N SER A 68 2.64 -10.46 -30.01
CA SER A 68 3.63 -9.61 -30.70
C SER A 68 3.59 -8.17 -30.22
N SER A 69 2.44 -7.67 -29.75
CA SER A 69 2.32 -6.42 -29.00
C SER A 69 3.07 -6.46 -27.66
N LEU A 70 3.17 -7.65 -27.07
CA LEU A 70 3.85 -7.95 -25.81
C LEU A 70 5.33 -8.36 -26.00
N HIS A 71 5.91 -8.04 -27.15
CA HIS A 71 7.36 -8.04 -27.35
C HIS A 71 7.89 -6.63 -27.55
N ARG A 72 9.06 -6.34 -26.96
CA ARG A 72 9.91 -5.22 -27.35
C ARG A 72 11.34 -5.73 -27.47
N ASP A 73 12.05 -5.29 -28.51
CA ASP A 73 13.47 -5.59 -28.75
C ASP A 73 13.81 -7.10 -28.68
N GLY A 74 12.90 -7.96 -29.16
CA GLY A 74 13.06 -9.42 -29.17
C GLY A 74 12.77 -10.14 -27.84
N ARG A 75 12.44 -9.42 -26.77
CA ARG A 75 12.06 -9.96 -25.46
C ARG A 75 10.57 -9.76 -25.18
N MET A 76 9.98 -10.59 -24.31
CA MET A 76 8.66 -10.34 -23.74
C MET A 76 8.71 -9.08 -22.85
N VAL A 77 7.63 -8.31 -22.82
CA VAL A 77 7.35 -7.28 -21.81
C VAL A 77 7.21 -7.92 -20.40
N GLU A 78 7.89 -7.34 -19.42
CA GLU A 78 7.99 -7.83 -18.02
C GLU A 78 7.45 -6.80 -17.00
N GLU A 79 7.17 -5.58 -17.43
CA GLU A 79 6.56 -4.50 -16.63
C GLU A 79 5.64 -3.64 -17.52
N PHE A 80 4.42 -3.38 -17.09
CA PHE A 80 3.54 -2.38 -17.68
C PHE A 80 3.72 -1.06 -16.92
N VAL A 81 3.66 0.08 -17.61
CA VAL A 81 3.35 1.38 -17.00
C VAL A 81 1.88 1.62 -17.31
N PHE A 82 1.03 1.59 -16.27
CA PHE A 82 -0.42 1.70 -16.41
C PHE A 82 -1.04 2.44 -15.23
N LEU A 83 -1.83 3.49 -15.49
CA LEU A 83 -2.19 4.54 -14.55
C LEU A 83 -0.95 5.12 -13.82
N GLY A 84 0.18 5.22 -14.53
CA GLY A 84 1.49 5.53 -13.95
C GLY A 84 2.14 4.38 -13.15
N ARG A 85 1.34 3.39 -12.71
CA ARG A 85 1.76 2.25 -11.87
C ARG A 85 2.65 1.28 -12.64
N ARG A 86 3.68 0.75 -12.00
CA ARG A 86 4.66 -0.18 -12.60
C ARG A 86 4.28 -1.64 -12.37
N LEU A 87 3.19 -2.07 -13.01
CA LEU A 87 2.62 -3.40 -12.82
C LEU A 87 3.54 -4.49 -13.39
N ARG A 88 4.05 -5.38 -12.53
CA ARG A 88 4.88 -6.50 -12.96
C ARG A 88 4.05 -7.60 -13.63
N VAL A 89 4.47 -8.00 -14.83
CA VAL A 89 3.79 -9.04 -15.61
C VAL A 89 4.68 -10.27 -15.82
N TYR A 90 4.06 -11.45 -15.68
CA TYR A 90 4.74 -12.75 -15.78
C TYR A 90 4.00 -13.64 -16.77
N GLY A 91 4.60 -13.90 -17.93
CA GLY A 91 4.01 -14.82 -18.89
C GLY A 91 4.06 -16.28 -18.44
N GLN A 92 3.11 -17.07 -18.94
CA GLN A 92 3.04 -18.53 -18.77
C GLN A 92 4.41 -19.20 -19.00
N GLY A 93 4.96 -19.82 -17.95
CA GLY A 93 6.26 -20.52 -17.98
C GLY A 93 7.50 -19.61 -18.04
N TRP A 94 7.34 -18.30 -17.94
CA TRP A 94 8.43 -17.32 -18.01
C TRP A 94 8.90 -16.90 -16.62
N TYR A 95 10.22 -16.73 -16.46
CA TYR A 95 10.84 -16.32 -15.19
C TYR A 95 11.98 -15.34 -15.49
N PHE A 96 12.10 -14.28 -14.68
CA PHE A 96 13.07 -13.21 -14.92
C PHE A 96 14.51 -13.72 -15.06
N ARG A 97 15.16 -13.26 -16.13
CA ARG A 97 16.59 -13.50 -16.35
C ARG A 97 17.43 -12.41 -15.69
N ASP A 98 17.05 -11.15 -15.91
CA ASP A 98 17.84 -9.95 -15.56
C ASP A 98 17.06 -8.96 -14.65
N LYS A 99 17.78 -7.98 -14.08
CA LYS A 99 17.17 -6.76 -13.48
C LYS A 99 16.61 -5.79 -14.53
N GLN A 100 16.81 -6.11 -15.81
CA GLN A 100 16.63 -5.26 -16.97
C GLN A 100 15.25 -5.43 -17.58
N LEU A 101 14.27 -4.73 -17.03
CA LEU A 101 12.86 -4.94 -17.32
C LEU A 101 12.45 -4.36 -18.68
N VAL A 102 11.81 -5.18 -19.49
CA VAL A 102 11.23 -4.76 -20.76
C VAL A 102 9.87 -4.13 -20.48
N ARG A 103 9.79 -2.81 -20.67
CA ARG A 103 8.56 -2.04 -20.40
C ARG A 103 7.64 -1.97 -21.60
N ILE A 104 6.35 -1.84 -21.33
CA ILE A 104 5.42 -1.17 -22.25
C ILE A 104 4.69 -0.06 -21.50
N ASP A 105 4.67 1.11 -22.11
CA ASP A 105 3.78 2.21 -21.75
C ASP A 105 2.37 1.87 -22.25
N LEU A 106 1.46 1.57 -21.32
CA LEU A 106 0.04 1.39 -21.60
C LEU A 106 -0.74 2.70 -21.49
N ASP A 107 -0.20 3.73 -20.82
CA ASP A 107 -0.84 5.03 -20.64
C ASP A 107 -0.80 5.83 -21.93
N GLY A 108 0.38 5.95 -22.53
CA GLY A 108 0.53 6.46 -23.89
C GLY A 108 -0.08 5.53 -24.95
N VAL A 109 -0.59 4.34 -24.61
CA VAL A 109 -1.50 3.57 -25.50
C VAL A 109 -2.95 4.00 -25.25
N ALA A 110 -3.41 4.07 -24.00
CA ALA A 110 -4.75 4.54 -23.62
C ALA A 110 -5.06 5.94 -24.17
N LEU A 111 -4.10 6.87 -24.04
CA LEU A 111 -4.16 8.22 -24.60
C LEU A 111 -4.35 8.20 -26.12
N LYS A 112 -3.52 7.44 -26.86
CA LYS A 112 -3.59 7.33 -28.32
C LYS A 112 -4.88 6.68 -28.81
N LEU A 113 -5.54 5.90 -27.95
CA LEU A 113 -6.83 5.26 -28.21
C LEU A 113 -8.03 6.10 -27.76
N GLY A 114 -7.82 7.27 -27.16
CA GLY A 114 -8.88 8.10 -26.59
C GLY A 114 -9.65 7.42 -25.46
N LEU A 115 -8.97 6.58 -24.67
CA LEU A 115 -9.55 5.87 -23.53
C LEU A 115 -9.53 6.68 -22.23
N TYR A 116 -8.63 7.67 -22.12
CA TYR A 116 -8.70 8.64 -21.02
C TYR A 116 -9.77 9.69 -21.26
N GLY A 117 -10.44 10.08 -20.17
CA GLY A 117 -10.92 11.46 -20.04
C GLY A 117 -9.72 12.40 -20.16
N LYS A 118 -9.78 13.33 -21.10
CA LYS A 118 -8.68 14.17 -21.64
C LYS A 118 -7.57 14.64 -20.65
N THR A 119 -6.52 13.84 -20.40
CA THR A 119 -5.26 14.36 -19.82
C THR A 119 -4.02 13.49 -20.08
N VAL A 120 -2.85 14.06 -19.77
CA VAL A 120 -1.48 13.49 -19.68
C VAL A 120 -0.83 12.94 -20.97
N THR A 121 0.24 13.61 -21.41
CA THR A 121 1.29 13.03 -22.26
C THR A 121 2.62 13.13 -21.50
N ARG A 122 3.35 12.02 -21.31
CA ARG A 122 4.75 12.04 -20.81
C ARG A 122 5.58 10.92 -21.48
N GLN A 123 6.89 10.89 -21.21
CA GLN A 123 7.89 10.53 -22.22
C GLN A 123 8.88 9.44 -21.78
N ASP A 124 9.24 8.58 -22.73
CA ASP A 124 9.97 7.30 -22.58
C ASP A 124 11.49 7.48 -22.36
N SER A 125 12.12 6.62 -21.53
CA SER A 125 13.58 6.42 -21.51
C SER A 125 13.99 5.03 -20.99
N ARG A 126 15.13 4.52 -21.48
CA ARG A 126 15.64 3.15 -21.31
C ARG A 126 17.08 3.18 -20.81
N ASP A 127 17.53 2.16 -20.07
CA ASP A 127 18.96 1.98 -19.78
C ASP A 127 19.33 0.53 -19.40
N THR A 128 20.53 0.03 -19.75
CA THR A 128 20.87 -1.42 -19.80
C THR A 128 22.15 -1.88 -19.06
N SER A 129 22.06 -2.88 -18.14
CA SER A 129 23.22 -3.68 -17.62
C SER A 129 22.83 -4.96 -16.81
N THR A 130 23.77 -5.87 -16.52
CA THR A 130 23.60 -7.26 -15.98
C THR A 130 24.39 -7.50 -14.65
N ASP A 131 24.68 -8.67 -14.05
CA ASP A 131 24.44 -10.11 -14.33
C ASP A 131 24.05 -10.97 -13.07
N PRO A 132 24.91 -11.73 -12.34
CA PRO A 132 24.56 -13.14 -12.02
C PRO A 132 24.19 -13.46 -10.55
N LYS A 133 23.81 -14.73 -10.30
CA LYS A 133 23.13 -15.25 -9.08
C LYS A 133 23.95 -16.25 -8.20
N PRO A 134 23.70 -16.33 -6.86
CA PRO A 134 24.28 -17.31 -5.93
C PRO A 134 23.34 -18.48 -5.52
N THR A 135 23.71 -19.31 -4.53
CA THR A 135 23.02 -20.60 -4.16
C THR A 135 22.65 -20.72 -2.65
N LYS A 136 21.69 -21.60 -2.30
CA LYS A 136 20.97 -21.70 -0.98
C LYS A 136 21.29 -22.94 -0.10
N LYS A 137 20.96 -22.85 1.21
CA LYS A 137 20.45 -23.87 2.19
C LYS A 137 20.20 -23.18 3.56
N VAL A 138 19.44 -23.66 4.56
CA VAL A 138 18.19 -24.48 4.68
C VAL A 138 17.61 -24.28 6.12
N LYS A 139 16.39 -24.74 6.46
CA LYS A 139 15.73 -24.58 7.79
C LYS A 139 15.06 -25.87 8.30
N VAL A 140 14.84 -25.99 9.63
CA VAL A 140 13.99 -27.00 10.32
C VAL A 140 13.03 -26.29 11.31
N SER A 141 11.99 -26.96 11.81
CA SER A 141 10.76 -26.39 12.39
C SER A 141 10.14 -27.25 13.51
N HIS A 142 9.20 -26.70 14.30
CA HIS A 142 8.02 -27.44 14.82
C HIS A 142 6.83 -26.48 15.20
N PRO A 143 5.58 -26.96 15.36
CA PRO A 143 4.29 -26.23 15.17
C PRO A 143 3.55 -25.88 16.50
N SER A 144 2.39 -25.19 16.58
CA SER A 144 1.59 -24.32 15.68
C SER A 144 0.43 -23.64 16.46
N GLU A 145 -0.23 -22.64 15.87
CA GLU A 145 -1.53 -22.04 16.28
C GLU A 145 -2.50 -21.97 15.05
N PRO A 146 -3.71 -21.36 15.08
CA PRO A 146 -4.69 -21.52 13.98
C PRO A 146 -4.20 -21.02 12.61
N GLN A 147 -4.65 -21.72 11.56
CA GLN A 147 -3.76 -22.05 10.44
C GLN A 147 -3.82 -21.08 9.24
N TRP A 148 -3.26 -19.88 9.41
CA TRP A 148 -2.76 -19.09 8.29
C TRP A 148 -1.78 -19.95 7.48
N THR A 149 -2.06 -20.19 6.20
CA THR A 149 -1.40 -21.27 5.43
C THR A 149 -0.24 -20.73 4.58
N THR A 150 0.97 -20.75 5.12
CA THR A 150 2.19 -20.39 4.39
C THR A 150 2.46 -21.35 3.22
N VAL A 151 2.33 -20.88 1.98
CA VAL A 151 2.43 -21.75 0.79
C VAL A 151 3.86 -22.27 0.57
N GLN A 152 4.00 -23.58 0.30
CA GLN A 152 5.27 -24.25 0.00
C GLN A 152 5.28 -24.85 -1.42
N PRO A 153 6.39 -24.78 -2.17
CA PRO A 153 6.41 -25.16 -3.59
C PRO A 153 6.56 -26.67 -3.82
N ALA A 154 5.59 -27.28 -4.52
CA ALA A 154 5.64 -28.66 -5.01
C ALA A 154 6.06 -28.74 -6.49
N ARG A 155 6.44 -29.94 -6.97
CA ARG A 155 6.86 -30.20 -8.36
C ARG A 155 6.12 -31.39 -8.99
N SER A 156 5.64 -31.24 -10.22
CA SER A 156 5.29 -32.35 -11.12
C SER A 156 5.68 -32.01 -12.57
N LYS A 157 5.38 -32.87 -13.54
CA LYS A 157 5.82 -32.76 -14.95
C LYS A 157 4.63 -32.84 -15.92
N SER A 158 4.74 -32.16 -17.06
CA SER A 158 3.76 -32.18 -18.16
C SER A 158 4.30 -32.87 -19.42
N ASN A 159 3.39 -33.22 -20.34
CA ASN A 159 3.66 -33.62 -21.73
C ASN A 159 2.68 -32.87 -22.66
N LEU A 160 3.02 -32.73 -23.94
CA LEU A 160 2.33 -31.86 -24.92
C LEU A 160 2.07 -32.60 -26.25
N SER A 161 0.96 -32.29 -26.95
CA SER A 161 0.85 -32.50 -28.40
C SER A 161 -0.27 -31.72 -29.12
N GLN A 162 0.14 -30.82 -30.02
CA GLN A 162 -0.54 -30.39 -31.27
C GLN A 162 -1.80 -29.49 -31.25
N ARG A 163 -2.11 -28.94 -32.44
CA ARG A 163 -3.00 -27.80 -32.79
C ARG A 163 -3.71 -28.13 -34.12
N PRO A 164 -4.90 -27.55 -34.45
CA PRO A 164 -4.90 -26.42 -35.42
C PRO A 164 -6.09 -25.44 -35.32
N GLY A 165 -6.04 -24.34 -36.10
CA GLY A 165 -7.21 -23.54 -36.53
C GLY A 165 -7.28 -22.10 -35.99
N TRP A 166 -7.56 -21.13 -36.88
CA TRP A 166 -7.82 -19.73 -36.53
C TRP A 166 -8.84 -19.11 -37.51
N THR A 167 -9.77 -18.30 -37.02
CA THR A 167 -10.77 -17.58 -37.82
C THR A 167 -10.95 -16.15 -37.28
N LYS A 168 -11.40 -15.23 -38.14
CA LYS A 168 -11.42 -13.77 -37.85
C LYS A 168 -12.26 -13.41 -36.61
N PRO A 169 -11.89 -12.33 -35.87
CA PRO A 169 -12.70 -11.79 -34.77
C PRO A 169 -14.03 -11.17 -35.25
N ALA A 170 -14.99 -11.14 -34.34
CA ALA A 170 -16.26 -10.40 -34.44
C ALA A 170 -16.17 -9.08 -33.59
N PRO A 171 -17.21 -8.23 -33.49
CA PRO A 171 -17.09 -6.91 -32.87
C PRO A 171 -16.85 -6.95 -31.35
N SER A 172 -16.60 -5.76 -30.77
CA SER A 172 -16.23 -5.48 -29.37
C SER A 172 -16.77 -6.50 -28.35
N ARG A 173 -15.85 -7.22 -27.69
CA ARG A 173 -16.18 -8.20 -26.65
C ARG A 173 -16.86 -7.51 -25.45
N PRO A 174 -17.93 -8.06 -24.88
CA PRO A 174 -18.42 -7.63 -23.57
C PRO A 174 -17.38 -7.95 -22.49
N TRP A 175 -17.28 -7.09 -21.49
CA TRP A 175 -16.45 -7.28 -20.29
C TRP A 175 -17.30 -7.81 -19.14
N VAL A 176 -16.76 -8.78 -18.42
CA VAL A 176 -17.23 -9.23 -17.10
C VAL A 176 -15.96 -9.53 -16.30
N SER A 177 -15.88 -9.02 -15.08
CA SER A 177 -14.84 -9.37 -14.11
C SER A 177 -15.54 -9.68 -12.80
N ASP A 178 -15.52 -10.95 -12.40
CA ASP A 178 -15.93 -11.36 -11.06
C ASP A 178 -14.84 -10.86 -10.10
N ASN A 179 -15.06 -9.69 -9.51
CA ASN A 179 -14.16 -9.07 -8.55
C ASN A 179 -14.79 -9.12 -7.14
N MET A 180 -14.06 -9.71 -6.19
CA MET A 180 -14.46 -9.82 -4.79
C MET A 180 -14.92 -8.51 -4.13
N PHE A 181 -14.43 -7.34 -4.57
CA PHE A 181 -14.84 -6.04 -4.02
C PHE A 181 -16.27 -5.68 -4.42
N ALA A 182 -16.71 -6.03 -5.64
CA ALA A 182 -18.12 -5.90 -6.02
C ALA A 182 -19.01 -6.88 -5.21
N ALA A 183 -18.52 -8.12 -4.98
CA ALA A 183 -19.20 -9.09 -4.12
C ALA A 183 -19.26 -8.65 -2.64
N LEU A 184 -18.30 -7.84 -2.18
CA LEU A 184 -18.29 -7.21 -0.86
C LEU A 184 -19.31 -6.06 -0.80
N ASP A 185 -19.32 -5.17 -1.80
CA ASP A 185 -20.19 -3.99 -1.88
C ASP A 185 -21.69 -4.35 -1.92
N GLU A 186 -22.05 -5.43 -2.61
CA GLU A 186 -23.43 -5.97 -2.57
C GLU A 186 -23.90 -6.34 -1.17
N ARG A 187 -22.97 -6.76 -0.29
CA ARG A 187 -23.28 -7.43 0.99
C ARG A 187 -23.10 -6.54 2.20
N ILE A 188 -22.11 -5.64 2.18
CA ILE A 188 -21.76 -4.85 3.36
C ILE A 188 -21.13 -3.52 2.98
N SER A 189 -21.66 -2.44 3.55
CA SER A 189 -20.98 -1.14 3.60
C SER A 189 -20.38 -0.90 4.97
N ILE A 190 -19.33 -0.08 5.00
CA ILE A 190 -18.65 0.37 6.22
C ILE A 190 -18.53 1.89 6.15
N ALA A 191 -18.86 2.58 7.23
CA ALA A 191 -18.77 4.04 7.33
C ALA A 191 -18.14 4.42 8.68
N PRO A 192 -17.33 5.49 8.74
CA PRO A 192 -16.82 6.01 10.00
C PRO A 192 -17.93 6.70 10.78
N VAL A 193 -17.93 6.54 12.10
CA VAL A 193 -18.79 7.26 13.04
C VAL A 193 -17.91 8.01 14.02
N THR A 194 -17.98 9.34 13.94
CA THR A 194 -17.34 10.27 14.87
C THR A 194 -18.02 10.18 16.24
N CYS A 195 -17.22 10.05 17.29
CA CYS A 195 -17.67 10.00 18.68
C CYS A 195 -16.74 10.86 19.55
N ASP A 196 -17.28 11.92 20.14
CA ASP A 196 -16.54 12.85 21.00
C ASP A 196 -16.72 12.50 22.48
N TYR A 197 -15.61 12.47 23.21
CA TYR A 197 -15.58 12.16 24.64
C TYR A 197 -14.85 13.28 25.39
N SER A 198 -15.47 13.84 26.42
CA SER A 198 -14.90 14.93 27.22
C SER A 198 -14.70 14.54 28.68
N HIS A 199 -13.53 14.89 29.22
CA HIS A 199 -13.21 14.78 30.65
C HIS A 199 -12.48 16.04 31.12
N GLY A 200 -13.09 16.79 32.03
CA GLY A 200 -12.57 18.10 32.45
C GLY A 200 -12.57 19.10 31.29
N GLN A 201 -11.39 19.57 30.89
CA GLN A 201 -11.20 20.45 29.71
C GLN A 201 -10.69 19.69 28.46
N THR A 202 -10.43 18.38 28.58
CA THR A 202 -9.91 17.56 27.48
C THR A 202 -11.07 16.92 26.73
N THR A 203 -11.17 17.19 25.43
CA THR A 203 -12.05 16.43 24.51
C THR A 203 -11.19 15.60 23.55
N VAL A 204 -11.60 14.36 23.32
CA VAL A 204 -10.97 13.44 22.36
C VAL A 204 -12.03 12.92 21.39
N THR A 205 -11.82 13.21 20.11
CA THR A 205 -12.61 12.68 18.99
C THR A 205 -12.06 11.32 18.57
N VAL A 206 -12.92 10.32 18.47
CA VAL A 206 -12.59 8.96 18.05
C VAL A 206 -13.52 8.53 16.91
N TYR A 207 -12.95 7.90 15.88
CA TYR A 207 -13.66 7.38 14.71
C TYR A 207 -13.82 5.87 14.84
N THR A 208 -15.05 5.39 14.90
CA THR A 208 -15.37 3.96 15.00
C THR A 208 -16.01 3.45 13.70
N PRO A 209 -15.69 2.24 13.23
CA PRO A 209 -16.38 1.65 12.09
C PRO A 209 -17.79 1.22 12.47
N LYS A 210 -18.77 1.63 11.66
CA LYS A 210 -20.12 1.08 11.66
C LYS A 210 -20.33 0.30 10.37
N THR A 211 -20.81 -0.94 10.48
CA THR A 211 -21.13 -1.78 9.31
C THR A 211 -22.63 -1.84 9.06
N THR A 212 -23.04 -1.91 7.80
CA THR A 212 -24.44 -2.08 7.39
C THR A 212 -24.55 -3.28 6.46
N ILE A 213 -25.25 -4.33 6.91
CA ILE A 213 -25.42 -5.58 6.17
C ILE A 213 -26.60 -5.45 5.20
N ASN A 214 -26.34 -5.66 3.92
CA ASN A 214 -27.32 -5.67 2.84
C ASN A 214 -27.91 -7.08 2.71
N ASN A 215 -29.14 -7.27 3.19
CA ASN A 215 -29.86 -8.55 3.13
C ASN A 215 -30.59 -8.78 1.78
N ALA A 216 -29.97 -8.37 0.67
CA ALA A 216 -30.52 -8.48 -0.67
C ALA A 216 -30.03 -9.75 -1.40
N ASP A 217 -30.76 -10.20 -2.42
CA ASP A 217 -30.27 -11.21 -3.35
C ASP A 217 -29.05 -10.64 -4.10
N CYS A 218 -27.87 -11.23 -3.87
CA CYS A 218 -26.60 -10.80 -4.44
C CYS A 218 -26.33 -11.48 -5.80
N GLU A 219 -25.80 -10.74 -6.78
CA GLU A 219 -25.42 -11.27 -8.09
C GLU A 219 -24.07 -12.02 -8.04
N PHE A 220 -23.07 -11.45 -7.35
CA PHE A 220 -21.74 -12.04 -7.26
C PHE A 220 -21.65 -13.13 -6.17
N LYS A 221 -20.67 -14.03 -6.30
CA LYS A 221 -20.41 -15.13 -5.36
C LYS A 221 -19.22 -14.82 -4.46
N THR A 222 -19.19 -15.41 -3.26
CA THR A 222 -18.04 -15.33 -2.35
C THR A 222 -17.11 -16.55 -2.41
N THR A 223 -17.64 -17.70 -2.84
CA THR A 223 -16.98 -19.00 -2.70
C THR A 223 -15.74 -19.13 -3.58
N GLY A 224 -14.57 -18.95 -2.97
CA GLY A 224 -13.26 -19.01 -3.64
C GLY A 224 -12.61 -17.64 -3.88
N GLU A 225 -13.30 -16.54 -3.55
CA GLU A 225 -12.79 -15.18 -3.67
C GLU A 225 -11.87 -14.81 -2.50
N PHE A 226 -10.76 -14.12 -2.78
CA PHE A 226 -9.81 -13.68 -1.76
C PHE A 226 -8.88 -12.54 -2.23
N THR A 227 -8.46 -11.71 -1.27
CA THR A 227 -7.48 -10.64 -1.49
C THR A 227 -6.07 -11.09 -1.08
N SER A 228 -5.04 -10.47 -1.64
CA SER A 228 -3.63 -10.74 -1.28
C SER A 228 -2.94 -9.51 -0.71
N GLY A 229 -2.90 -9.42 0.61
CA GLY A 229 -2.23 -8.36 1.36
C GLY A 229 -0.85 -8.77 1.89
N THR A 230 -0.32 -7.98 2.84
CA THR A 230 0.86 -8.38 3.63
C THR A 230 0.63 -8.28 5.14
N LYS A 231 1.06 -9.30 5.88
CA LYS A 231 1.08 -9.35 7.36
C LYS A 231 2.49 -9.50 7.88
N ILE A 232 2.70 -9.17 9.16
CA ILE A 232 4.04 -9.15 9.78
C ILE A 232 4.28 -10.47 10.53
N GLU A 233 4.96 -11.41 9.86
CA GLU A 233 5.43 -12.66 10.48
C GLU A 233 6.93 -12.56 10.81
N SER A 234 7.34 -13.03 11.98
CA SER A 234 8.77 -13.06 12.39
C SER A 234 9.50 -11.71 12.17
N CYS A 235 8.81 -10.60 12.45
CA CYS A 235 9.27 -9.23 12.24
C CYS A 235 9.53 -8.82 10.77
N ARG A 236 8.92 -9.49 9.78
CA ARG A 236 9.01 -9.15 8.34
C ARG A 236 7.63 -9.18 7.67
N PRO A 237 7.37 -8.35 6.66
CA PRO A 237 6.19 -8.51 5.83
C PRO A 237 6.26 -9.83 5.04
N VAL A 238 5.18 -10.59 5.08
CA VAL A 238 4.93 -11.77 4.24
C VAL A 238 3.62 -11.57 3.49
N ARG A 239 3.53 -12.09 2.27
CA ARG A 239 2.27 -12.09 1.51
C ARG A 239 1.30 -13.08 2.12
N VAL A 240 0.05 -12.67 2.32
CA VAL A 240 -1.03 -13.51 2.87
C VAL A 240 -2.27 -13.40 2.00
N GLU A 241 -3.09 -14.44 2.03
CA GLU A 241 -4.38 -14.51 1.33
C GLU A 241 -5.50 -14.49 2.38
N CYS A 242 -6.55 -13.68 2.14
CA CYS A 242 -7.71 -13.60 3.04
C CYS A 242 -9.00 -13.73 2.21
N SER A 243 -9.80 -14.78 2.49
CA SER A 243 -11.03 -15.07 1.77
C SER A 243 -12.13 -14.07 2.06
N LEU A 244 -13.00 -13.82 1.07
CA LEU A 244 -14.13 -12.90 1.23
C LEU A 244 -15.06 -13.34 2.37
N ASP A 245 -15.30 -14.64 2.53
CA ASP A 245 -16.09 -15.18 3.66
C ASP A 245 -15.47 -14.83 5.04
N ALA A 246 -14.14 -14.75 5.15
CA ALA A 246 -13.46 -14.36 6.39
C ALA A 246 -13.48 -12.85 6.63
N ILE A 247 -13.39 -12.05 5.55
CA ILE A 247 -13.55 -10.58 5.61
C ILE A 247 -14.97 -10.23 6.05
N LEU A 248 -15.99 -10.88 5.50
CA LEU A 248 -17.39 -10.69 5.89
C LEU A 248 -17.60 -11.04 7.38
N ALA A 249 -17.09 -12.19 7.86
CA ALA A 249 -17.20 -12.58 9.26
C ALA A 249 -16.49 -11.61 10.25
N GLU A 250 -15.38 -10.98 9.86
CA GLU A 250 -14.72 -9.94 10.67
C GLU A 250 -15.55 -8.64 10.71
N LEU A 251 -16.19 -8.27 9.59
CA LEU A 251 -17.05 -7.08 9.47
C LEU A 251 -18.41 -7.23 10.18
N GLU A 252 -18.99 -8.43 10.20
CA GLU A 252 -20.21 -8.75 10.95
C GLU A 252 -20.01 -8.58 12.47
N ALA A 253 -18.83 -8.93 12.97
CA ALA A 253 -18.45 -8.74 14.38
C ALA A 253 -18.03 -7.30 14.74
N LEU A 254 -17.84 -6.44 13.73
CA LEU A 254 -17.14 -5.16 13.90
C LEU A 254 -17.97 -4.10 14.62
N ASP A 255 -19.27 -3.98 14.31
CA ASP A 255 -20.17 -3.00 14.95
C ASP A 255 -20.33 -3.27 16.46
N ALA A 256 -20.46 -4.55 16.85
CA ALA A 256 -20.49 -4.97 18.25
C ALA A 256 -19.18 -4.60 18.99
N LYS A 257 -18.03 -4.73 18.33
CA LYS A 257 -16.72 -4.33 18.86
C LYS A 257 -16.59 -2.80 18.98
N SER A 258 -17.14 -2.04 18.04
CA SER A 258 -17.25 -0.58 18.13
C SER A 258 -18.07 -0.14 19.34
N ILE A 259 -19.22 -0.78 19.57
CA ILE A 259 -20.07 -0.53 20.75
C ILE A 259 -19.33 -0.90 22.05
N GLU A 260 -18.61 -2.03 22.10
CA GLU A 260 -17.82 -2.40 23.27
C GLU A 260 -16.73 -1.37 23.61
N VAL A 261 -15.97 -0.91 22.62
CA VAL A 261 -14.92 0.12 22.82
C VAL A 261 -15.54 1.45 23.25
N ALA A 262 -16.63 1.88 22.61
CA ALA A 262 -17.34 3.13 22.94
C ALA A 262 -17.82 3.18 24.41
N ASN A 263 -18.22 2.03 24.98
CA ASN A 263 -18.64 1.92 26.38
C ASN A 263 -17.47 2.03 27.37
N HIS A 264 -16.25 1.62 27.00
CA HIS A 264 -15.06 1.67 27.87
C HIS A 264 -14.28 2.98 27.76
N LEU A 265 -14.39 3.69 26.63
CA LEU A 265 -13.61 4.88 26.32
C LEU A 265 -13.73 6.04 27.33
N PRO A 266 -14.89 6.34 27.98
CA PRO A 266 -14.96 7.34 29.04
C PRO A 266 -14.02 7.06 30.22
N ALA A 267 -13.88 5.80 30.64
CA ALA A 267 -13.00 5.40 31.72
C ALA A 267 -11.52 5.43 31.30
N GLN A 268 -11.22 5.05 30.05
CA GLN A 268 -9.88 5.17 29.48
C GLN A 268 -9.43 6.64 29.36
N LEU A 269 -10.36 7.55 29.07
CA LEU A 269 -10.10 8.99 29.04
C LEU A 269 -9.81 9.56 30.44
N GLU A 270 -10.58 9.16 31.46
CA GLU A 270 -10.30 9.51 32.86
C GLU A 270 -8.93 8.99 33.34
N GLU A 271 -8.58 7.74 33.03
CA GLU A 271 -7.26 7.19 33.36
C GLU A 271 -6.13 7.92 32.60
N ALA A 272 -6.32 8.20 31.31
CA ALA A 272 -5.34 8.93 30.50
C ALA A 272 -5.06 10.35 31.03
N CYS A 273 -6.11 11.09 31.41
CA CYS A 273 -6.00 12.44 31.96
C CYS A 273 -5.43 12.47 33.39
N SER A 274 -5.62 11.41 34.19
CA SER A 274 -5.22 11.39 35.60
C SER A 274 -3.90 10.66 35.90
N LYS A 275 -3.50 9.68 35.09
CA LYS A 275 -2.40 8.74 35.37
C LYS A 275 -1.68 8.25 34.11
N SER A 276 -1.27 9.14 33.21
CA SER A 276 -0.44 8.74 32.06
C SER A 276 0.82 7.98 32.52
N SER A 277 1.05 6.81 31.93
CA SER A 277 2.19 5.93 32.22
C SER A 277 3.49 6.33 31.51
N PHE A 278 3.45 7.40 30.71
CA PHE A 278 4.59 7.93 29.94
C PHE A 278 4.47 9.44 29.70
N ASN A 279 5.57 10.04 29.24
CA ASN A 279 5.59 11.40 28.70
C ASN A 279 6.10 11.36 27.25
N LEU A 280 5.26 11.76 26.29
CA LEU A 280 5.59 11.72 24.87
C LEU A 280 6.73 12.67 24.51
N ALA A 281 6.71 13.92 25.01
CA ALA A 281 7.74 14.92 24.74
C ALA A 281 9.13 14.43 25.16
N SER A 282 9.25 13.85 26.36
CA SER A 282 10.50 13.24 26.85
C SER A 282 10.95 12.06 25.98
N LEU A 283 10.03 11.16 25.58
CA LEU A 283 10.37 10.04 24.71
C LEU A 283 10.86 10.51 23.32
N VAL A 284 10.29 11.60 22.79
CA VAL A 284 10.68 12.19 21.50
C VAL A 284 12.03 12.89 21.61
N ALA A 285 12.25 13.71 22.65
CA ALA A 285 13.53 14.37 22.91
C ALA A 285 14.69 13.35 23.04
N ASP A 286 14.46 12.29 23.82
CA ASP A 286 15.39 11.15 23.99
C ASP A 286 15.50 10.23 22.74
N GLY A 287 14.73 10.49 21.68
CA GLY A 287 14.76 9.71 20.43
C GLY A 287 14.27 8.26 20.54
N ARG A 288 13.38 7.95 21.50
CA ARG A 288 12.99 6.59 21.93
C ARG A 288 11.93 5.95 21.02
N VAL A 289 12.17 5.97 19.71
CA VAL A 289 11.23 5.57 18.65
C VAL A 289 10.52 4.23 18.90
N ASP A 290 11.24 3.18 19.32
CA ASP A 290 10.62 1.87 19.59
C ASP A 290 9.69 1.88 20.83
N SER A 291 9.97 2.75 21.81
CA SER A 291 9.07 2.95 22.96
C SER A 291 7.83 3.73 22.55
N ILE A 292 8.00 4.76 21.73
CA ILE A 292 6.91 5.56 21.14
C ILE A 292 5.94 4.64 20.37
N CYS A 293 6.47 3.72 19.55
CA CYS A 293 5.65 2.70 18.86
C CYS A 293 4.87 1.82 19.84
N SER A 294 5.51 1.38 20.93
CA SER A 294 4.85 0.53 21.95
C SER A 294 3.79 1.26 22.78
N TYR A 295 3.88 2.58 22.97
CA TYR A 295 2.87 3.36 23.70
C TYR A 295 1.68 3.76 22.82
N LEU A 296 1.91 4.06 21.53
CA LEU A 296 0.85 4.31 20.56
C LEU A 296 -0.15 3.14 20.48
N GLU A 297 0.35 1.90 20.51
CA GLU A 297 -0.48 0.69 20.50
C GLU A 297 -1.14 0.38 21.87
N ARG A 298 -0.41 0.56 22.97
CA ARG A 298 -0.89 0.16 24.32
C ARG A 298 -1.75 1.19 25.01
N SER A 299 -1.70 2.44 24.59
CA SER A 299 -2.39 3.56 25.26
C SER A 299 -2.79 4.65 24.25
N PRO A 300 -3.51 4.30 23.16
CA PRO A 300 -3.81 5.21 22.05
C PRO A 300 -4.48 6.51 22.50
N THR A 301 -5.44 6.45 23.44
CA THR A 301 -6.12 7.63 24.02
C THR A 301 -5.14 8.58 24.70
N ALA A 302 -4.28 8.06 25.59
CA ALA A 302 -3.26 8.86 26.28
C ALA A 302 -2.15 9.36 25.33
N PHE A 303 -1.88 8.63 24.25
CA PHE A 303 -0.98 9.06 23.19
C PHE A 303 -1.58 10.20 22.37
N GLY A 304 -2.84 10.10 21.95
CA GLY A 304 -3.54 11.12 21.17
C GLY A 304 -3.66 12.45 21.91
N ILE A 305 -3.96 12.42 23.22
CA ILE A 305 -3.98 13.60 24.08
C ILE A 305 -2.60 14.26 24.12
N GLN A 306 -1.55 13.49 24.42
CA GLN A 306 -0.19 14.03 24.49
C GLN A 306 0.36 14.47 23.13
N LEU A 307 -0.07 13.87 22.03
CA LEU A 307 0.30 14.28 20.67
C LEU A 307 -0.30 15.63 20.32
N HIS A 308 -1.57 15.85 20.66
CA HIS A 308 -2.26 17.14 20.49
C HIS A 308 -1.69 18.23 21.40
N GLN A 309 -1.34 17.87 22.65
CA GLN A 309 -0.63 18.76 23.56
C GLN A 309 0.77 19.12 23.01
N LEU A 310 1.54 18.13 22.56
CA LEU A 310 2.87 18.34 21.97
C LEU A 310 2.80 19.27 20.75
N PHE A 311 1.81 19.09 19.89
CA PHE A 311 1.56 19.98 18.76
C PHE A 311 1.34 21.44 19.19
N ARG A 312 0.50 21.65 20.21
CA ARG A 312 0.10 23.00 20.68
C ARG A 312 1.11 23.69 21.60
N GLU A 313 1.95 22.95 22.31
CA GLU A 313 2.81 23.49 23.38
C GLU A 313 4.32 23.37 23.06
N ASP A 314 4.74 22.43 22.21
CA ASP A 314 6.15 22.22 21.82
C ASP A 314 6.24 21.73 20.36
N ARG A 315 5.90 22.63 19.45
CA ARG A 315 5.91 22.39 18.00
C ARG A 315 7.26 21.88 17.47
N PRO A 316 8.45 22.41 17.85
CA PRO A 316 9.72 21.84 17.41
C PRO A 316 9.90 20.37 17.77
N THR A 317 9.44 19.94 18.95
CA THR A 317 9.45 18.52 19.33
C THR A 317 8.38 17.72 18.59
N PHE A 318 7.19 18.27 18.33
CA PHE A 318 6.19 17.61 17.46
C PHE A 318 6.75 17.30 16.06
N GLU A 319 7.42 18.24 15.41
CA GLU A 319 7.99 17.96 14.08
C GLU A 319 9.17 16.99 14.13
N TYR A 320 9.98 17.02 15.19
CA TYR A 320 11.00 16.01 15.42
C TYR A 320 10.39 14.61 15.60
N PHE A 321 9.21 14.51 16.24
CA PHE A 321 8.42 13.27 16.26
C PHE A 321 7.98 12.83 14.85
N VAL A 322 7.46 13.72 14.00
CA VAL A 322 7.09 13.36 12.61
C VAL A 322 8.32 12.87 11.83
N ARG A 323 9.46 13.57 11.95
CA ARG A 323 10.74 13.15 11.32
C ARG A 323 11.25 11.80 11.88
N GLN A 324 11.00 11.49 13.15
CA GLN A 324 11.24 10.16 13.73
C GLN A 324 10.31 9.07 13.17
N ARG A 325 9.01 9.37 12.97
CA ARG A 325 8.05 8.44 12.34
C ARG A 325 8.44 8.10 10.91
N LEU A 326 8.87 9.10 10.13
CA LEU A 326 9.40 8.93 8.78
C LEU A 326 10.60 7.97 8.74
N LEU A 327 11.65 8.30 9.49
CA LEU A 327 12.85 7.47 9.60
C LEU A 327 12.51 6.04 10.06
N HIS A 328 11.56 5.88 10.99
CA HIS A 328 11.07 4.56 11.39
C HIS A 328 10.45 3.81 10.20
N ARG A 329 9.49 4.39 9.48
CA ARG A 329 8.81 3.74 8.34
C ARG A 329 9.81 3.26 7.28
N TRP A 330 10.70 4.15 6.82
CA TRP A 330 11.70 3.82 5.79
C TRP A 330 12.68 2.72 6.26
N PHE A 331 13.13 2.79 7.51
CA PHE A 331 14.00 1.75 8.10
C PHE A 331 13.29 0.40 8.25
N ARG A 332 12.00 0.40 8.60
CA ARG A 332 11.21 -0.83 8.73
C ARG A 332 10.88 -1.47 7.39
N ALA A 333 10.63 -0.68 6.34
CA ALA A 333 10.52 -1.18 4.99
C ALA A 333 11.84 -1.84 4.50
N THR A 334 12.98 -1.23 4.84
CA THR A 334 14.33 -1.69 4.43
C THR A 334 14.80 -2.95 5.18
N TRP A 335 14.69 -2.97 6.51
CA TRP A 335 15.34 -3.97 7.38
C TRP A 335 14.37 -4.80 8.23
N GLY A 336 13.08 -4.47 8.21
CA GLY A 336 12.05 -5.09 9.04
C GLY A 336 12.11 -4.69 10.52
N GLY A 337 11.29 -5.36 11.34
CA GLY A 337 11.16 -5.14 12.78
C GLY A 337 12.20 -5.87 13.64
N SER A 338 13.15 -6.60 13.03
CA SER A 338 14.04 -7.53 13.75
C SER A 338 15.12 -6.88 14.63
N LYS A 339 15.28 -5.56 14.56
CA LYS A 339 16.28 -4.76 15.26
C LYS A 339 15.64 -3.50 15.84
N SER A 340 16.15 -3.00 16.96
CA SER A 340 15.75 -1.70 17.50
C SER A 340 16.06 -0.56 16.52
N PHE A 341 15.29 0.52 16.58
CA PHE A 341 15.53 1.72 15.79
C PHE A 341 16.95 2.27 16.01
N ASP A 342 17.39 2.36 17.27
CA ASP A 342 18.73 2.86 17.64
C ASP A 342 19.87 2.08 16.94
N HIS A 343 19.70 0.77 16.77
CA HIS A 343 20.68 -0.09 16.10
C HIS A 343 20.72 0.16 14.59
N LEU A 344 19.55 0.35 13.97
CA LEU A 344 19.44 0.65 12.54
C LEU A 344 19.95 2.07 12.22
N TYR A 345 19.59 3.06 13.04
CA TYR A 345 20.07 4.45 12.91
C TYR A 345 21.59 4.54 13.07
N LYS A 346 22.15 3.86 14.09
CA LYS A 346 23.60 3.82 14.28
C LYS A 346 24.33 3.06 13.16
N ALA A 347 23.73 2.01 12.58
CA ALA A 347 24.30 1.33 11.41
C ALA A 347 24.29 2.22 10.16
N ALA A 348 23.22 3.01 9.95
CA ALA A 348 23.10 3.95 8.84
C ALA A 348 24.09 5.13 8.94
N PHE A 349 24.13 5.78 10.11
CA PHE A 349 24.76 7.10 10.28
C PHE A 349 25.95 7.12 11.24
N GLY A 350 26.33 6.00 11.86
CA GLY A 350 27.47 5.89 12.79
C GLY A 350 27.23 6.45 14.21
N GLN A 351 26.15 7.22 14.40
CA GLN A 351 25.81 7.91 15.64
C GLN A 351 24.37 7.62 16.10
N SER A 352 24.02 8.03 17.32
CA SER A 352 22.64 8.00 17.82
C SER A 352 21.78 9.08 17.14
N ILE A 353 20.46 8.92 17.17
CA ILE A 353 19.55 9.97 16.70
C ILE A 353 19.60 11.20 17.61
N SER A 354 19.46 12.38 17.01
CA SER A 354 19.30 13.66 17.69
C SER A 354 18.52 14.61 16.79
N SER A 355 17.87 15.64 17.37
CA SER A 355 17.13 16.64 16.61
C SER A 355 18.04 17.35 15.58
N GLY A 356 19.20 17.85 16.02
CA GLY A 356 20.15 18.56 15.14
C GLY A 356 20.64 17.73 13.95
N HIS A 357 21.01 16.45 14.14
CA HIS A 357 21.38 15.59 13.01
C HIS A 357 20.19 15.26 12.11
N THR A 358 18.98 15.13 12.68
CA THR A 358 17.77 14.86 11.90
C THR A 358 17.37 16.07 11.06
N VAL A 359 17.45 17.29 11.59
CA VAL A 359 17.26 18.52 10.80
C VAL A 359 18.30 18.58 9.66
N ALA A 360 19.59 18.40 9.97
CA ALA A 360 20.64 18.42 8.94
C ALA A 360 20.46 17.35 7.84
N LEU A 361 19.94 16.17 8.19
CA LEU A 361 19.62 15.09 7.25
C LEU A 361 18.45 15.47 6.32
N PHE A 362 17.38 16.04 6.87
CA PHE A 362 16.21 16.47 6.10
C PHE A 362 16.45 17.75 5.28
N SER A 363 17.42 18.58 5.67
CA SER A 363 17.88 19.72 4.87
C SER A 363 18.89 19.36 3.76
N ASN A 364 19.27 18.08 3.61
CA ASN A 364 20.20 17.65 2.58
C ASN A 364 19.46 17.21 1.30
N PRO A 365 19.59 17.93 0.16
CA PRO A 365 18.90 17.54 -1.09
C PRO A 365 19.33 16.16 -1.61
N ASP A 366 20.58 15.75 -1.37
CA ASP A 366 21.09 14.43 -1.80
C ASP A 366 20.34 13.27 -1.10
N PHE A 367 19.74 13.52 0.07
CA PHE A 367 19.01 12.50 0.83
C PHE A 367 17.72 12.04 0.12
N ALA A 368 17.05 12.91 -0.63
CA ALA A 368 15.84 12.59 -1.39
C ALA A 368 16.08 12.44 -2.91
N ALA A 369 17.29 12.69 -3.41
CA ALA A 369 17.58 12.86 -4.84
C ALA A 369 17.23 11.67 -5.76
N ALA A 370 17.13 10.44 -5.23
CA ALA A 370 16.71 9.26 -6.01
C ALA A 370 15.17 9.07 -6.01
N THR A 371 14.46 9.54 -4.99
CA THR A 371 12.99 9.70 -4.99
C THR A 371 12.60 11.02 -5.63
N LYS A 372 12.70 11.09 -6.97
CA LYS A 372 12.37 12.30 -7.75
C LYS A 372 11.01 12.90 -7.34
N PRO A 373 10.90 14.24 -7.19
CA PRO A 373 9.62 14.89 -6.88
C PRO A 373 8.58 14.58 -7.94
N LEU A 374 7.31 14.65 -7.52
CA LEU A 374 6.20 14.81 -8.45
C LEU A 374 6.17 16.27 -8.89
N ALA A 375 5.85 16.52 -10.17
CA ALA A 375 5.82 17.87 -10.73
C ALA A 375 4.67 18.07 -11.72
N ILE A 376 3.87 19.11 -11.47
CA ILE A 376 2.76 19.62 -12.28
C ILE A 376 2.99 21.09 -12.63
N THR A 377 2.16 21.62 -13.52
CA THR A 377 2.00 23.06 -13.73
C THR A 377 0.61 23.44 -13.21
N ASP A 378 0.52 24.43 -12.34
CA ASP A 378 -0.74 24.83 -11.71
C ASP A 378 -1.69 25.57 -12.66
N THR A 379 -2.90 25.88 -12.18
CA THR A 379 -3.93 26.56 -12.98
C THR A 379 -3.57 27.99 -13.43
N ASN A 380 -2.54 28.62 -12.86
CA ASN A 380 -2.02 29.93 -13.26
C ASN A 380 -0.90 29.80 -14.31
N GLY A 381 -0.28 28.62 -14.41
CA GLY A 381 0.88 28.35 -15.26
C GLY A 381 2.21 28.28 -14.51
N ASP A 382 2.20 28.28 -13.17
CA ASP A 382 3.42 28.15 -12.36
C ASP A 382 3.73 26.66 -12.10
N ASP A 383 4.99 26.25 -12.28
CA ASP A 383 5.40 24.87 -12.00
C ASP A 383 5.47 24.60 -10.48
N ARG A 384 4.80 23.52 -10.04
CA ARG A 384 4.78 23.04 -8.65
C ARG A 384 5.51 21.72 -8.54
N GLU A 385 6.44 21.62 -7.59
CA GLU A 385 7.06 20.35 -7.19
C GLU A 385 6.59 19.93 -5.80
N LEU A 386 6.47 18.62 -5.59
CA LEU A 386 6.07 17.99 -4.33
C LEU A 386 7.03 16.82 -4.02
N GLN A 387 7.70 16.88 -2.87
CA GLN A 387 8.73 15.91 -2.50
C GLN A 387 8.15 14.69 -1.79
N TRP A 388 8.76 13.52 -2.01
CA TRP A 388 8.34 12.28 -1.34
C TRP A 388 8.54 12.30 0.18
N THR A 389 9.43 13.14 0.69
CA THR A 389 9.58 13.42 2.12
C THR A 389 8.38 14.13 2.73
N GLU A 390 7.66 14.93 1.93
CA GLU A 390 6.48 15.70 2.34
C GLU A 390 5.24 14.81 2.29
N ILE A 391 5.05 14.07 1.18
CA ILE A 391 4.00 13.06 1.03
C ILE A 391 4.07 12.03 2.18
N GLU A 392 5.25 11.42 2.41
CA GLU A 392 5.42 10.48 3.51
C GLU A 392 5.20 11.12 4.89
N ALA A 393 5.41 12.44 5.07
CA ALA A 393 5.18 13.10 6.35
C ALA A 393 3.68 13.12 6.70
N VAL A 394 2.84 13.45 5.71
CA VAL A 394 1.38 13.42 5.85
C VAL A 394 0.89 11.99 6.05
N LEU A 395 1.42 11.00 5.31
CA LEU A 395 1.08 9.59 5.51
C LEU A 395 1.54 9.05 6.88
N ALA A 396 2.69 9.50 7.39
CA ALA A 396 3.19 9.12 8.71
C ALA A 396 2.38 9.74 9.85
N LEU A 397 1.86 10.97 9.69
CA LEU A 397 0.92 11.57 10.63
C LEU A 397 -0.45 10.90 10.54
N THR A 398 -0.93 10.60 9.34
CA THR A 398 -2.17 9.83 9.08
C THR A 398 -2.13 8.48 9.77
N GLU A 399 -1.02 7.73 9.68
CA GLU A 399 -0.84 6.45 10.39
C GLU A 399 -0.96 6.60 11.92
N VAL A 400 -0.40 7.67 12.49
CA VAL A 400 -0.45 7.94 13.93
C VAL A 400 -1.85 8.33 14.36
N LEU A 401 -2.55 9.16 13.59
CA LEU A 401 -3.93 9.55 13.86
C LEU A 401 -4.89 8.36 13.68
N LEU A 402 -4.70 7.53 12.66
CA LEU A 402 -5.43 6.27 12.45
C LEU A 402 -5.26 5.33 13.65
N ALA A 403 -4.04 5.18 14.18
CA ALA A 403 -3.79 4.36 15.37
C ALA A 403 -4.38 4.96 16.66
N ALA A 404 -4.27 6.28 16.86
CA ALA A 404 -4.65 6.97 18.11
C ALA A 404 -6.14 7.36 18.19
N ARG A 405 -6.76 7.78 17.08
CA ARG A 405 -8.18 8.21 17.00
C ARG A 405 -9.08 7.18 16.33
N ALA A 406 -8.56 6.23 15.55
CA ALA A 406 -9.36 5.25 14.81
C ALA A 406 -8.88 3.80 15.02
N THR A 407 -8.52 3.48 16.27
CA THR A 407 -7.79 2.25 16.64
C THR A 407 -8.45 0.96 16.12
N ILE A 408 -9.78 0.91 16.02
CA ILE A 408 -10.52 -0.26 15.52
C ILE A 408 -10.26 -0.49 14.03
N TYR A 409 -10.23 0.56 13.21
CA TYR A 409 -9.76 0.49 11.82
C TYR A 409 -8.29 0.09 11.78
N PHE A 410 -7.42 0.75 12.56
CA PHE A 410 -5.97 0.48 12.52
C PHE A 410 -5.61 -1.00 12.76
N VAL A 411 -6.36 -1.72 13.60
CA VAL A 411 -6.13 -3.15 13.91
C VAL A 411 -6.96 -4.14 13.08
N SER A 412 -7.90 -3.68 12.23
CA SER A 412 -8.77 -4.55 11.43
C SER A 412 -8.41 -4.46 9.95
N ASP A 413 -7.93 -5.56 9.39
CA ASP A 413 -7.68 -5.65 7.94
C ASP A 413 -8.98 -5.67 7.16
N ALA A 414 -10.03 -6.30 7.68
CA ALA A 414 -11.32 -6.32 7.02
C ALA A 414 -11.93 -4.91 6.95
N ALA A 415 -11.85 -4.11 8.02
CA ALA A 415 -12.32 -2.73 8.03
C ALA A 415 -11.58 -1.86 7.00
N ILE A 416 -10.24 -1.89 7.01
CA ILE A 416 -9.43 -1.12 6.05
C ILE A 416 -9.75 -1.59 4.62
N CYS A 417 -9.70 -2.90 4.35
CA CYS A 417 -10.00 -3.51 3.05
C CYS A 417 -11.40 -3.12 2.52
N ALA A 418 -12.39 -3.07 3.40
CA ALA A 418 -13.76 -2.71 3.05
C ALA A 418 -13.95 -1.20 2.82
N SER A 419 -13.09 -0.34 3.38
CA SER A 419 -13.04 1.08 3.05
C SER A 419 -12.28 1.34 1.74
N ILE A 420 -11.05 0.82 1.59
CA ILE A 420 -10.14 1.17 0.47
C ILE A 420 -10.37 0.37 -0.82
N LYS A 421 -11.22 -0.67 -0.80
CA LYS A 421 -11.53 -1.56 -1.93
C LYS A 421 -10.30 -2.14 -2.67
N CYS A 422 -9.17 -2.26 -1.96
CA CYS A 422 -7.91 -2.78 -2.47
C CYS A 422 -7.15 -3.57 -1.37
N PRO A 423 -6.08 -4.31 -1.71
CA PRO A 423 -5.40 -5.18 -0.76
C PRO A 423 -4.61 -4.42 0.32
N VAL A 424 -4.87 -4.71 1.59
CA VAL A 424 -4.16 -4.10 2.73
C VAL A 424 -2.71 -4.61 2.78
N THR A 425 -1.75 -3.70 2.68
CA THR A 425 -0.32 -4.02 2.80
C THR A 425 0.31 -3.32 3.99
N ALA A 426 0.98 -4.10 4.84
CA ALA A 426 1.70 -3.64 6.02
C ALA A 426 3.22 -3.76 5.86
N ILE A 427 3.94 -2.86 6.52
CA ILE A 427 5.38 -2.92 6.78
C ILE A 427 5.62 -3.22 8.27
N ALA A 428 6.81 -3.72 8.60
CA ALA A 428 7.07 -4.18 9.96
C ALA A 428 7.11 -3.02 10.97
N SER A 429 7.00 -3.36 12.25
CA SER A 429 7.32 -2.47 13.37
C SER A 429 8.20 -3.22 14.39
N HIS A 430 8.83 -2.52 15.32
CA HIS A 430 9.54 -3.13 16.45
C HIS A 430 8.87 -2.67 17.74
N LYS A 431 8.42 -3.63 18.56
CA LYS A 431 7.59 -3.44 19.76
C LYS A 431 6.20 -2.80 19.53
N GLY A 432 5.88 -2.37 18.31
CA GLY A 432 4.50 -2.20 17.84
C GLY A 432 4.09 -3.37 16.93
N SER A 433 2.78 -3.63 16.79
CA SER A 433 2.23 -4.68 15.92
C SER A 433 2.54 -4.49 14.44
N ARG A 434 2.31 -3.28 13.90
CA ARG A 434 2.52 -2.97 12.47
C ARG A 434 2.74 -1.50 12.18
N CYS A 435 3.15 -1.23 10.95
CA CYS A 435 2.93 0.03 10.25
C CYS A 435 2.23 -0.30 8.92
N LEU A 436 1.41 0.58 8.37
CA LEU A 436 0.77 0.40 7.06
C LEU A 436 1.68 0.90 5.94
N SER A 437 1.60 0.29 4.76
CA SER A 437 2.34 0.77 3.59
C SER A 437 1.85 2.15 3.16
N SER A 438 2.68 2.86 2.40
CA SER A 438 2.29 4.15 1.82
C SER A 438 1.20 4.00 0.76
N GLU A 439 1.15 2.87 0.04
CA GLU A 439 0.01 2.52 -0.84
C GLU A 439 -1.30 2.44 -0.05
N THR A 440 -1.34 1.66 1.04
CA THR A 440 -2.55 1.50 1.87
C THR A 440 -2.96 2.80 2.55
N LEU A 441 -2.00 3.60 3.03
CA LEU A 441 -2.29 4.90 3.65
C LEU A 441 -2.73 5.95 2.63
N GLY A 442 -2.16 5.93 1.41
CA GLY A 442 -2.53 6.86 0.33
C GLY A 442 -3.98 6.67 -0.11
N VAL A 443 -4.37 5.44 -0.43
CA VAL A 443 -5.77 5.13 -0.80
C VAL A 443 -6.72 5.40 0.37
N LEU A 444 -6.35 5.03 1.61
CA LEU A 444 -7.16 5.34 2.79
C LEU A 444 -7.40 6.83 2.96
N LEU A 445 -6.36 7.66 2.79
CA LEU A 445 -6.41 9.10 3.00
C LEU A 445 -7.19 9.84 1.89
N MET A 446 -7.02 9.42 0.62
CA MET A 446 -7.54 10.15 -0.54
C MET A 446 -8.88 9.64 -1.07
N GLU A 447 -9.25 8.39 -0.80
CA GLU A 447 -10.38 7.72 -1.47
C GLU A 447 -11.48 7.24 -0.50
N THR A 448 -11.41 7.60 0.80
CA THR A 448 -12.39 7.14 1.81
C THR A 448 -12.86 8.24 2.75
N ASP A 449 -14.10 8.15 3.22
CA ASP A 449 -14.70 9.03 4.24
C ASP A 449 -13.84 9.12 5.53
N LEU A 450 -13.16 8.03 5.90
CA LEU A 450 -12.23 8.00 7.04
C LEU A 450 -10.97 8.83 6.75
N GLY A 451 -10.50 8.81 5.51
CA GLY A 451 -9.44 9.68 5.01
C GLY A 451 -9.81 11.15 5.16
N THR A 452 -11.01 11.53 4.73
CA THR A 452 -11.54 12.90 4.90
C THR A 452 -11.53 13.35 6.36
N LEU A 453 -12.06 12.55 7.29
CA LEU A 453 -12.09 12.89 8.72
C LEU A 453 -10.69 12.97 9.37
N LEU A 454 -9.72 12.19 8.86
CA LEU A 454 -8.32 12.27 9.27
C LEU A 454 -7.59 13.47 8.64
N TRP A 455 -7.98 13.87 7.43
CA TRP A 455 -7.49 15.07 6.74
C TRP A 455 -8.00 16.34 7.44
N GLU A 456 -9.31 16.44 7.70
CA GLU A 456 -9.93 17.50 8.50
C GLU A 456 -9.24 17.64 9.87
N THR A 457 -8.92 16.51 10.54
CA THR A 457 -8.13 16.53 11.79
C THR A 457 -6.76 17.18 11.61
N MET A 458 -6.09 16.94 10.48
CA MET A 458 -4.77 17.54 10.20
C MET A 458 -4.90 19.03 9.84
N GLU A 459 -5.90 19.42 9.05
CA GLU A 459 -6.15 20.83 8.75
C GLU A 459 -6.54 21.62 10.01
N ASP A 460 -7.42 21.09 10.87
CA ASP A 460 -7.78 21.68 12.17
C ASP A 460 -6.56 21.90 13.07
N MET A 461 -5.60 20.96 13.07
CA MET A 461 -4.34 21.11 13.80
C MET A 461 -3.53 22.30 13.26
N TYR A 462 -3.32 22.38 11.95
CA TYR A 462 -2.49 23.40 11.28
C TYR A 462 -3.26 24.69 10.90
N SER A 463 -4.45 24.91 11.47
CA SER A 463 -5.37 25.99 11.07
C SER A 463 -5.01 27.39 11.60
N GLY A 464 -3.99 27.52 12.46
CA GLY A 464 -3.65 28.77 13.15
C GLY A 464 -3.03 29.86 12.28
N ASP A 465 -3.00 31.11 12.77
CA ASP A 465 -2.33 32.23 12.08
C ASP A 465 -0.80 32.21 12.21
N ASP A 466 -0.21 31.16 12.79
CA ASP A 466 1.24 31.06 13.03
C ASP A 466 2.04 30.86 11.72
N ASP A 467 3.07 31.69 11.51
CA ASP A 467 3.92 31.65 10.30
C ASP A 467 4.61 30.28 10.12
N ASP A 468 4.93 29.58 11.22
CA ASP A 468 5.51 28.23 11.22
C ASP A 468 4.58 27.16 10.62
N ASP A 469 3.28 27.42 10.51
CA ASP A 469 2.28 26.52 9.88
C ASP A 469 2.14 26.71 8.36
N ILE A 470 2.72 27.77 7.78
CA ILE A 470 2.59 28.05 6.34
C ILE A 470 3.15 26.90 5.49
N GLY A 471 4.26 26.29 5.92
CA GLY A 471 4.91 25.21 5.19
C GLY A 471 4.04 23.95 5.04
N MET A 472 3.46 23.45 6.13
CA MET A 472 2.61 22.24 6.05
C MET A 472 1.24 22.54 5.43
N ARG A 473 0.66 23.72 5.65
CA ARG A 473 -0.56 24.14 4.95
C ARG A 473 -0.35 24.15 3.43
N LEU A 474 0.77 24.68 2.97
CA LEU A 474 1.14 24.64 1.55
C LEU A 474 1.31 23.19 1.06
N THR A 475 1.94 22.31 1.85
CA THR A 475 2.02 20.87 1.55
C THR A 475 0.63 20.22 1.40
N PHE A 476 -0.31 20.48 2.32
CA PHE A 476 -1.68 19.98 2.25
C PHE A 476 -2.39 20.46 0.99
N SER A 477 -2.41 21.77 0.71
CA SER A 477 -3.04 22.31 -0.50
C SER A 477 -2.39 21.80 -1.80
N THR A 478 -1.07 21.63 -1.81
CA THR A 478 -0.34 21.08 -2.97
C THR A 478 -0.70 19.61 -3.19
N ILE A 479 -0.77 18.80 -2.12
CA ILE A 479 -1.21 17.40 -2.20
C ILE A 479 -2.62 17.29 -2.79
N LEU A 480 -3.55 18.14 -2.36
CA LEU A 480 -4.91 18.17 -2.92
C LEU A 480 -4.92 18.58 -4.40
N GLU A 481 -4.17 19.60 -4.82
CA GLU A 481 -4.10 19.97 -6.25
C GLU A 481 -3.53 18.83 -7.11
N PHE A 482 -2.47 18.15 -6.66
CA PHE A 482 -1.95 16.98 -7.37
C PHE A 482 -2.98 15.83 -7.42
N GLN A 483 -3.79 15.64 -6.38
CA GLN A 483 -4.87 14.64 -6.36
C GLN A 483 -6.01 15.01 -7.33
N GLU A 484 -6.49 16.26 -7.32
CA GLU A 484 -7.52 16.77 -8.23
C GLU A 484 -7.11 16.69 -9.70
N GLN A 485 -5.83 16.93 -10.01
CA GLN A 485 -5.29 16.80 -11.37
C GLN A 485 -5.05 15.34 -11.81
N GLY A 486 -5.20 14.35 -10.90
CA GLY A 486 -4.86 12.94 -11.17
C GLY A 486 -3.36 12.70 -11.33
N CYS A 487 -2.54 13.56 -10.71
CA CYS A 487 -1.07 13.55 -10.77
C CYS A 487 -0.42 12.97 -9.50
N LEU A 488 -1.17 12.83 -8.40
CA LEU A 488 -0.79 12.04 -7.24
C LEU A 488 -1.41 10.64 -7.34
N ASP A 489 -0.56 9.63 -7.45
CA ASP A 489 -0.92 8.24 -7.12
C ASP A 489 0.27 7.61 -6.37
N VAL A 490 0.09 7.53 -5.05
CA VAL A 490 1.06 6.99 -4.07
C VAL A 490 1.30 5.48 -4.30
N THR A 491 0.41 4.81 -5.01
CA THR A 491 0.49 3.38 -5.33
C THR A 491 1.32 3.09 -6.58
N THR A 492 1.56 4.08 -7.45
CA THR A 492 2.49 3.92 -8.59
C THR A 492 3.90 3.56 -8.15
N THR A 493 4.29 4.13 -7.01
CA THR A 493 5.56 4.00 -6.33
C THR A 493 5.48 2.93 -5.26
N ASN A 494 6.25 1.86 -5.43
CA ASN A 494 6.49 0.92 -4.32
C ASN A 494 7.05 1.69 -3.11
N GLN A 495 6.75 1.22 -1.89
CA GLN A 495 7.12 1.83 -0.60
C GLN A 495 8.46 2.60 -0.61
N VAL A 496 8.44 3.83 -0.06
CA VAL A 496 9.67 4.59 0.22
C VAL A 496 10.50 3.87 1.28
N MET A 497 11.77 3.65 0.96
CA MET A 497 12.78 2.89 1.70
C MET A 497 14.06 3.71 1.82
N PHE A 498 14.94 3.34 2.75
CA PHE A 498 16.28 3.90 2.88
C PHE A 498 17.27 2.94 2.21
N ASP A 499 18.08 3.41 1.26
CA ASP A 499 19.13 2.60 0.66
C ASP A 499 20.38 2.60 1.57
N PRO A 500 20.82 1.45 2.11
CA PRO A 500 22.02 1.38 2.95
C PRO A 500 23.32 1.72 2.21
N ASP A 501 23.38 1.47 0.90
CA ASP A 501 24.61 1.57 0.11
C ASP A 501 24.86 3.01 -0.36
N THR A 502 23.80 3.72 -0.79
CA THR A 502 23.86 5.13 -1.22
C THR A 502 23.48 6.14 -0.13
N LYS A 503 22.78 5.70 0.92
CA LYS A 503 22.28 6.50 2.06
C LYS A 503 21.22 7.55 1.72
N CYS A 504 20.54 7.42 0.58
CA CYS A 504 19.39 8.23 0.21
C CYS A 504 18.07 7.43 0.26
N LEU A 505 16.95 8.09 0.01
CA LEU A 505 15.64 7.47 -0.14
C LEU A 505 15.48 6.83 -1.52
N THR A 506 14.75 5.72 -1.58
CA THR A 506 14.47 4.96 -2.81
C THR A 506 13.10 4.27 -2.74
N PHE A 507 12.63 3.68 -3.83
CA PHE A 507 11.36 2.94 -3.89
C PHE A 507 11.61 1.43 -4.03
N GLY A 508 10.91 0.59 -3.27
CA GLY A 508 11.08 -0.87 -3.37
C GLY A 508 9.91 -1.73 -2.85
N ASP A 509 9.85 -2.98 -3.33
CA ASP A 509 8.87 -3.99 -2.88
C ASP A 509 9.21 -4.43 -1.45
N VAL A 510 8.32 -4.16 -0.50
CA VAL A 510 8.49 -4.49 0.92
C VAL A 510 8.63 -5.99 1.18
N THR A 511 8.14 -6.83 0.26
CA THR A 511 8.23 -8.29 0.31
C THR A 511 9.49 -8.85 -0.36
N ALA A 512 10.36 -7.97 -0.89
CA ALA A 512 11.69 -8.35 -1.32
C ALA A 512 12.53 -8.88 -0.13
N PRO A 513 13.60 -9.66 -0.38
CA PRO A 513 14.49 -10.10 0.70
C PRO A 513 15.17 -8.90 1.36
N ALA A 514 14.68 -8.50 2.54
CA ALA A 514 15.21 -7.38 3.31
C ALA A 514 16.75 -7.44 3.37
N VAL A 515 17.39 -6.32 3.00
CA VAL A 515 18.85 -6.18 2.98
C VAL A 515 19.35 -6.45 4.40
N THR A 516 20.50 -7.11 4.54
CA THR A 516 21.09 -7.30 5.87
C THR A 516 21.76 -5.98 6.27
N PRO A 517 21.40 -5.34 7.41
CA PRO A 517 22.14 -4.17 7.88
C PRO A 517 23.60 -4.57 8.09
N LEU A 518 24.52 -3.76 7.56
CA LEU A 518 25.96 -4.05 7.60
C LEU A 518 26.41 -4.28 9.05
N SER A 519 27.11 -5.38 9.29
CA SER A 519 27.53 -5.80 10.62
C SER A 519 28.74 -4.99 11.09
N GLY A 520 28.48 -3.90 11.81
CA GLY A 520 29.44 -3.19 12.68
C GLY A 520 29.25 -3.57 14.14
#